data_AF-A0A3N5MFT2-F1
#
_entry.id   AF-A0A3N5MFT2-F1
#
_cell.length_a   1.000
_cell.length_b   1.000
_cell.length_c   1.000
_cell.angle_alpha   90.00
_cell.angle_beta   90.00
_cell.angle_gamma   90.00
#
_symmetry.space_group_name_H-M   'P 1'
#
loop_
_entity.id
_entity.type
_entity.pdbx_description
1 polymer ?
#
loop_
_entity_poly.entity_id
_entity_poly.type
_entity_poly.pdbx_seq_one_letter_code
_entity_poly.pdbx_strand_id
1 'polypeptide(L)'
;EDNFFGKHSGAEPSPTRATHPFAKAPSGAVIMGWEMTSSGYAAVWATENTREALFDAMKRRETYATTGPRLLVRFFGGWDFTEKDARNRLPAMIGYTRGVPMGGDLTDAPAGKAPTFLVAALKDPIGANLDRYQIIKGWLDAKGEVQEKIYDVAWSGARKPGADGKLPVVGNTVDVANATWTNTIGAPELIAVWKDPDFDPAQRAFYYGRVIEIPTPRWTAYDAKYFGIKLPPEVPMTTTERAYTSPIWYTPAP
;
A
#
# COMPACT_ATOMS: atom_id res chain seq x y z
N GLU A 1 -8.74 -1.67 -13.28
CA GLU A 1 -9.18 -3.08 -13.46
C GLU A 1 -10.44 -3.17 -14.34
N ASP A 2 -11.47 -2.39 -14.04
CA ASP A 2 -12.68 -2.18 -14.85
C ASP A 2 -12.45 -1.76 -16.32
N ASN A 3 -11.31 -1.13 -16.61
CA ASN A 3 -10.92 -0.69 -17.95
C ASN A 3 -9.58 -1.29 -18.43
N PHE A 4 -9.32 -2.58 -18.13
CA PHE A 4 -8.07 -3.24 -18.52
C PHE A 4 -8.12 -3.81 -19.95
N PHE A 5 -7.34 -3.20 -20.86
CA PHE A 5 -7.25 -3.59 -22.28
C PHE A 5 -6.14 -4.61 -22.60
N GLY A 6 -5.46 -5.16 -21.59
CA GLY A 6 -4.30 -6.04 -21.80
C GLY A 6 -2.97 -5.29 -21.83
N LYS A 7 -1.87 -6.03 -22.03
CA LYS A 7 -0.50 -5.48 -22.05
C LYS A 7 0.06 -5.23 -23.46
N HIS A 8 -0.55 -5.82 -24.48
CA HIS A 8 -0.27 -5.59 -25.91
C HIS A 8 -1.49 -6.04 -26.73
N SER A 9 -1.48 -5.81 -28.05
CA SER A 9 -2.61 -6.08 -28.96
C SER A 9 -3.11 -7.53 -29.00
N GLY A 10 -2.27 -8.50 -28.65
CA GLY A 10 -2.65 -9.91 -28.57
C GLY A 10 -3.43 -10.29 -27.31
N ALA A 11 -3.60 -9.35 -26.38
CA ALA A 11 -4.29 -9.53 -25.11
C ALA A 11 -5.51 -8.61 -24.95
N GLU A 12 -5.98 -8.05 -26.07
CA GLU A 12 -7.18 -7.20 -26.12
C GLU A 12 -8.43 -7.96 -25.65
N PRO A 13 -9.46 -7.24 -25.14
CA PRO A 13 -10.69 -7.83 -24.62
C PRO A 13 -11.30 -8.86 -25.59
N SER A 14 -11.39 -10.11 -25.13
CA SER A 14 -12.05 -11.19 -25.87
C SER A 14 -12.50 -12.30 -24.91
N PRO A 15 -13.48 -13.16 -25.30
CA PRO A 15 -13.96 -14.25 -24.46
C PRO A 15 -12.88 -15.26 -24.04
N THR A 16 -11.75 -15.29 -24.74
CA THR A 16 -10.69 -16.30 -24.54
C THR A 16 -9.41 -15.71 -23.95
N ARG A 17 -9.27 -14.38 -23.83
CA ARG A 17 -8.00 -13.75 -23.43
C ARG A 17 -7.50 -14.21 -22.06
N ALA A 18 -8.42 -14.50 -21.13
CA ALA A 18 -8.07 -14.96 -19.79
C ALA A 18 -7.37 -16.32 -19.84
N THR A 19 -7.84 -17.25 -20.66
CA THR A 19 -7.31 -18.61 -20.79
C THR A 19 -6.36 -18.78 -21.97
N HIS A 20 -6.06 -17.71 -22.70
CA HIS A 20 -5.04 -17.72 -23.74
C HIS A 20 -3.65 -17.55 -23.09
N PRO A 21 -2.63 -18.34 -23.46
CA PRO A 21 -1.26 -18.12 -22.99
C PRO A 21 -0.76 -16.73 -23.38
N PHE A 22 -0.36 -15.93 -22.40
CA PHE A 22 0.28 -14.64 -22.63
C PHE A 22 1.73 -14.80 -23.08
N ALA A 23 2.48 -15.66 -22.39
CA ALA A 23 3.86 -15.98 -22.73
C ALA A 23 4.17 -17.46 -22.45
N LYS A 24 5.05 -18.04 -23.26
CA LYS A 24 5.58 -19.39 -23.07
C LYS A 24 7.10 -19.30 -23.06
N ALA A 25 7.72 -19.65 -21.94
CA ALA A 25 9.17 -19.69 -21.82
C ALA A 25 9.74 -21.01 -22.39
N PRO A 26 10.98 -21.01 -22.91
CA PRO A 26 11.66 -22.24 -23.32
C PRO A 26 11.79 -23.29 -22.21
N SER A 27 11.75 -22.88 -20.94
CA SER A 27 11.73 -23.76 -19.76
C SER A 27 10.42 -24.55 -19.61
N GLY A 28 9.41 -24.30 -20.44
CA GLY A 28 8.07 -24.87 -20.31
C GLY A 28 7.13 -24.08 -19.41
N ALA A 29 7.59 -23.01 -18.75
CA ALA A 29 6.73 -22.14 -17.97
C ALA A 29 5.75 -21.38 -18.89
N VAL A 30 4.47 -21.36 -18.50
CA VAL A 30 3.41 -20.66 -19.22
C VAL A 30 2.81 -19.61 -18.31
N ILE A 31 2.80 -18.36 -18.76
CA ILE A 31 2.08 -17.26 -18.12
C ILE A 31 0.73 -17.18 -18.82
N MET A 32 -0.34 -17.39 -18.08
CA MET A 32 -1.69 -17.31 -18.64
C MET A 32 -2.15 -15.85 -18.72
N GLY A 33 -3.04 -15.53 -19.67
CA GLY A 33 -3.57 -14.18 -19.81
C GLY A 33 -4.22 -13.68 -18.53
N TRP A 34 -4.94 -14.53 -17.80
CA TRP A 34 -5.53 -14.18 -16.51
C TRP A 34 -4.51 -13.76 -15.46
N GLU A 35 -3.22 -14.12 -15.56
CA GLU A 35 -2.18 -13.71 -14.61
C GLU A 35 -1.76 -12.24 -14.81
N MET A 36 -2.06 -11.64 -15.96
CA MET A 36 -1.83 -10.21 -16.18
C MET A 36 -2.74 -9.36 -15.31
N THR A 37 -2.29 -8.16 -14.96
CA THR A 37 -3.08 -7.18 -14.18
C THR A 37 -2.79 -5.76 -14.68
N SER A 38 -3.65 -4.79 -14.33
CA SER A 38 -3.37 -3.39 -14.67
C SER A 38 -2.08 -2.90 -14.01
N SER A 39 -1.44 -1.88 -14.60
CA SER A 39 -0.23 -1.29 -14.01
C SER A 39 -0.59 -0.34 -12.88
N GLY A 40 0.31 -0.23 -11.90
CA GLY A 40 0.19 0.69 -10.78
C GLY A 40 0.44 2.16 -11.13
N TYR A 41 0.20 3.05 -10.16
CA TYR A 41 0.57 4.47 -10.23
C TYR A 41 1.80 4.76 -9.37
N ALA A 42 2.61 5.71 -9.81
CA ALA A 42 3.61 6.36 -8.96
C ALA A 42 3.12 7.77 -8.61
N ALA A 43 3.28 8.17 -7.36
CA ALA A 43 2.89 9.46 -6.85
C ALA A 43 4.10 10.15 -6.21
N VAL A 44 4.14 11.48 -6.35
CA VAL A 44 5.25 12.33 -5.92
C VAL A 44 4.67 13.52 -5.18
N TRP A 45 5.11 13.76 -3.95
CA TRP A 45 4.70 14.94 -3.18
C TRP A 45 5.61 16.12 -3.50
N ALA A 46 5.14 17.00 -4.40
CA ALA A 46 5.83 18.24 -4.76
C ALA A 46 5.15 19.47 -4.15
N THR A 47 5.91 20.55 -3.97
CA THR A 47 5.43 21.84 -3.46
C THR A 47 4.57 22.59 -4.46
N GLU A 48 4.78 22.35 -5.75
CA GLU A 48 4.09 22.96 -6.87
C GLU A 48 4.17 22.07 -8.12
N ASN A 49 3.34 22.35 -9.13
CA ASN A 49 3.28 21.58 -10.38
C ASN A 49 4.25 22.14 -11.45
N THR A 50 5.53 22.24 -11.09
CA THR A 50 6.63 22.58 -12.01
C THR A 50 7.53 21.38 -12.22
N ARG A 51 8.28 21.35 -13.33
CA ARG A 51 9.19 20.23 -13.61
C ARG A 51 10.25 20.14 -12.52
N GLU A 52 10.80 21.28 -12.13
CA GLU A 52 11.83 21.42 -11.11
C GLU A 52 11.35 20.84 -9.78
N ALA A 53 10.16 21.27 -9.29
CA ALA A 53 9.62 20.79 -8.03
C ALA A 53 9.30 19.29 -8.02
N LEU A 54 8.85 18.74 -9.15
CA LEU A 54 8.61 17.30 -9.32
C LEU A 54 9.93 16.52 -9.28
N PHE A 55 10.98 16.99 -9.96
CA PHE A 55 12.30 16.35 -9.94
C PHE A 55 12.94 16.42 -8.56
N ASP A 56 12.84 17.55 -7.86
CA ASP A 56 13.33 17.69 -6.49
C ASP A 56 12.60 16.74 -5.54
N ALA A 57 11.30 16.52 -5.74
CA ALA A 57 10.50 15.59 -4.96
C ALA A 57 10.91 14.13 -5.17
N MET A 58 11.17 13.74 -6.42
CA MET A 58 11.73 12.43 -6.75
C MET A 58 13.14 12.26 -6.16
N LYS A 59 13.99 13.30 -6.23
CA LYS A 59 15.36 13.27 -5.70
C LYS A 59 15.40 13.11 -4.18
N ARG A 60 14.50 13.78 -3.45
CA ARG A 60 14.35 13.58 -1.98
C ARG A 60 13.56 12.32 -1.62
N ARG A 61 13.09 11.55 -2.61
CA ARG A 61 12.37 10.28 -2.45
C ARG A 61 11.02 10.41 -1.73
N GLU A 62 10.40 11.58 -1.78
CA GLU A 62 9.07 11.79 -1.18
C GLU A 62 7.97 11.26 -2.11
N THR A 63 7.96 9.94 -2.27
CA THR A 63 7.21 9.22 -3.29
C THR A 63 6.55 7.98 -2.70
N TYR A 64 5.49 7.52 -3.36
CA TYR A 64 4.87 6.24 -3.08
C TYR A 64 4.29 5.65 -4.37
N ALA A 65 4.03 4.36 -4.38
CA ALA A 65 3.39 3.67 -5.49
C ALA A 65 2.10 3.00 -5.03
N THR A 66 1.14 2.85 -5.94
CA THR A 66 -0.06 2.05 -5.73
C THR A 66 -0.14 0.97 -6.79
N THR A 67 -0.85 -0.13 -6.50
CA THR A 67 -1.06 -1.20 -7.47
C THR A 67 -2.18 -0.90 -8.47
N GLY A 68 -2.82 0.27 -8.39
CA GLY A 68 -3.86 0.70 -9.33
C GLY A 68 -4.67 1.92 -8.88
N PRO A 69 -5.14 2.02 -7.63
CA PRO A 69 -5.98 3.14 -7.19
C PRO A 69 -5.18 4.41 -6.93
N ARG A 70 -5.83 5.57 -7.04
CA ARG A 70 -5.25 6.89 -6.75
C ARG A 70 -5.39 7.25 -5.26
N LEU A 71 -4.90 6.35 -4.39
CA LEU A 71 -4.84 6.60 -2.94
C LEU A 71 -3.95 7.81 -2.66
N LEU A 72 -4.31 8.63 -1.67
CA LEU A 72 -3.39 9.63 -1.11
C LEU A 72 -2.74 9.05 0.13
N VAL A 73 -1.41 9.00 0.17
CA VAL A 73 -0.66 8.39 1.29
C VAL A 73 0.38 9.38 1.81
N ARG A 74 0.42 9.51 3.13
CA ARG A 74 1.40 10.30 3.89
C ARG A 74 2.01 9.43 4.98
N PHE A 75 3.33 9.54 5.11
CA PHE A 75 4.11 8.81 6.09
C PHE A 75 5.22 9.72 6.57
N PHE A 76 5.22 10.00 7.87
CA PHE A 76 6.20 10.84 8.53
C PHE A 76 6.77 10.09 9.73
N GLY A 77 8.07 10.26 9.98
CA GLY A 77 8.77 9.71 11.13
C GLY A 77 9.36 10.86 11.97
N GLY A 78 9.38 10.70 13.29
CA GLY A 78 9.95 11.67 14.21
C GLY A 78 10.04 11.12 15.62
N TRP A 79 10.44 11.95 16.58
CA TRP A 79 10.69 11.48 17.95
C TRP A 79 9.54 11.77 18.93
N ASP A 80 8.61 12.65 18.54
CA ASP A 80 7.64 13.25 19.48
C ASP A 80 6.20 13.28 18.96
N PHE A 81 5.85 12.57 17.89
CA PHE A 81 4.45 12.49 17.47
C PHE A 81 3.60 11.84 18.57
N THR A 82 2.40 12.38 18.75
CA THR A 82 1.42 11.96 19.76
C THR A 82 0.09 11.65 19.10
N GLU A 83 -0.78 10.88 19.76
CA GLU A 83 -2.13 10.60 19.22
C GLU A 83 -2.95 11.86 18.87
N LYS A 84 -2.67 13.00 19.51
CA LYS A 84 -3.34 14.27 19.19
C LYS A 84 -3.01 14.76 17.77
N ASP A 85 -1.83 14.45 17.26
CA ASP A 85 -1.39 14.85 15.93
C ASP A 85 -2.22 14.17 14.83
N ALA A 86 -2.68 12.94 15.06
CA ALA A 86 -3.58 12.23 14.16
C ALA A 86 -5.00 12.82 14.11
N ARG A 87 -5.37 13.70 15.05
CA ARG A 87 -6.69 14.37 15.08
C ARG A 87 -6.69 15.72 14.37
N ASN A 88 -5.55 16.14 13.82
CA ASN A 88 -5.46 17.37 13.04
C ASN A 88 -5.93 17.14 11.61
N ARG A 89 -6.65 18.11 11.04
CA ARG A 89 -7.13 18.06 9.64
C ARG A 89 -6.00 18.15 8.61
N LEU A 90 -4.81 18.60 9.01
CA LEU A 90 -3.63 18.81 8.16
C LEU A 90 -2.42 18.03 8.70
N PRO A 91 -2.43 16.69 8.66
CA PRO A 91 -1.32 15.87 9.17
C PRO A 91 0.02 16.17 8.48
N ALA A 92 -0.01 16.62 7.22
CA ALA A 92 1.19 16.99 6.49
C ALA A 92 1.91 18.21 7.11
N MET A 93 1.18 19.22 7.60
CA MET A 93 1.79 20.40 8.24
C MET A 93 2.58 19.99 9.49
N ILE A 94 1.98 19.15 10.34
CA ILE A 94 2.63 18.61 11.53
C ILE A 94 3.84 17.76 11.12
N GLY A 95 3.64 16.86 10.15
CA GLY A 95 4.67 15.97 9.62
C GLY A 95 5.93 16.71 9.19
N TYR A 96 5.79 17.73 8.36
CA TYR A 96 6.93 18.55 7.89
C TYR A 96 7.56 19.42 8.96
N THR A 97 6.81 19.81 9.99
CA THR A 97 7.33 20.68 11.07
C THR A 97 8.10 19.89 12.12
N ARG A 98 7.70 18.63 12.38
CA ARG A 98 8.13 17.88 13.57
C ARG A 98 8.84 16.56 13.23
N GLY A 99 9.01 16.23 11.96
CA GLY A 99 9.62 14.98 11.54
C GLY A 99 10.16 15.04 10.12
N VAL A 100 10.51 13.86 9.61
CA VAL A 100 10.96 13.64 8.23
C VAL A 100 9.86 12.93 7.44
N PRO A 101 9.63 13.29 6.16
CA PRO A 101 8.69 12.59 5.32
C PRO A 101 9.26 11.25 4.84
N MET A 102 8.40 10.42 4.24
CA MET A 102 8.81 9.24 3.46
C MET A 102 9.98 9.56 2.52
N GLY A 103 10.95 8.66 2.46
CA GLY A 103 12.21 8.89 1.72
C GLY A 103 13.30 9.62 2.51
N GLY A 104 13.00 10.10 3.71
CA GLY A 104 13.96 10.73 4.62
C GLY A 104 14.71 9.76 5.53
N ASP A 105 15.54 10.34 6.40
CA ASP A 105 16.39 9.65 7.36
C ASP A 105 16.10 10.19 8.77
N LEU A 106 15.79 9.29 9.71
CA LEU A 106 15.76 9.57 11.14
C LEU A 106 17.18 9.50 11.67
N THR A 107 17.71 10.66 12.08
CA THR A 107 19.02 10.78 12.72
C THR A 107 18.85 11.20 14.19
N ASP A 108 19.93 11.07 14.96
CA ASP A 108 20.07 11.67 16.29
C ASP A 108 18.98 11.25 17.27
N ALA A 109 18.79 9.92 17.42
CA ALA A 109 17.84 9.36 18.38
C ALA A 109 18.09 9.92 19.79
N PRO A 110 17.12 10.63 20.39
CA PRO A 110 17.25 11.08 21.77
C PRO A 110 17.40 9.88 22.70
N ALA A 111 18.25 9.99 23.71
CA ALA A 111 18.52 8.91 24.65
C ALA A 111 17.21 8.34 25.23
N GLY A 112 17.00 7.03 25.06
CA GLY A 112 15.82 6.31 25.57
C GLY A 112 14.51 6.56 24.83
N LYS A 113 14.51 7.24 23.67
CA LYS A 113 13.31 7.42 22.84
C LYS A 113 13.30 6.46 21.65
N ALA A 114 12.11 5.91 21.39
CA ALA A 114 11.81 5.18 20.17
C ALA A 114 11.12 6.12 19.17
N PRO A 115 11.31 5.90 17.85
CA PRO A 115 10.65 6.71 16.84
C PRO A 115 9.14 6.52 16.90
N THR A 116 8.47 7.60 16.56
CA THR A 116 7.02 7.72 16.40
C THR A 116 6.73 8.09 14.95
N PHE A 117 5.64 7.57 14.41
CA PHE A 117 5.28 7.72 13.02
C PHE A 117 3.87 8.24 12.90
N LEU A 118 3.69 9.34 12.18
CA LEU A 118 2.39 9.87 11.80
C LEU A 118 2.05 9.34 10.40
N VAL A 119 1.00 8.54 10.33
CA VAL A 119 0.51 7.95 9.08
C VAL A 119 -0.83 8.57 8.72
N ALA A 120 -1.05 8.80 7.43
CA ALA A 120 -2.37 9.16 6.92
C ALA A 120 -2.59 8.57 5.54
N ALA A 121 -3.78 8.01 5.31
CA ALA A 121 -4.21 7.55 4.01
C ALA A 121 -5.65 7.98 3.74
N LEU A 122 -5.92 8.38 2.50
CA LEU A 122 -7.25 8.64 1.98
C LEU A 122 -7.49 7.70 0.81
N LYS A 123 -8.69 7.12 0.76
CA LYS A 123 -9.10 6.27 -0.35
C LYS A 123 -9.08 7.01 -1.68
N ASP A 124 -9.06 6.25 -2.78
CA ASP A 124 -9.33 6.78 -4.10
C ASP A 124 -10.79 7.30 -4.13
N PRO A 125 -11.05 8.54 -4.58
CA PRO A 125 -12.40 9.10 -4.68
C PRO A 125 -13.41 8.19 -5.40
N ILE A 126 -12.96 7.39 -6.37
CA ILE A 126 -13.81 6.44 -7.12
C ILE A 126 -13.55 4.98 -6.77
N GLY A 127 -12.66 4.70 -5.81
CA GLY A 127 -12.23 3.35 -5.45
C GLY A 127 -12.87 2.78 -4.17
N ALA A 128 -12.25 1.68 -3.71
CA ALA A 128 -12.67 0.97 -2.51
C ALA A 128 -12.28 1.73 -1.22
N ASN A 129 -13.04 1.51 -0.16
CA ASN A 129 -12.64 1.97 1.17
C ASN A 129 -11.38 1.23 1.66
N LEU A 130 -10.67 1.80 2.63
CA LEU A 130 -9.44 1.26 3.18
C LEU A 130 -9.72 0.16 4.22
N ASP A 131 -8.99 -0.96 4.16
CA ASP A 131 -8.93 -1.99 5.20
C ASP A 131 -8.03 -1.54 6.34
N ARG A 132 -6.76 -1.29 6.04
CA ARG A 132 -5.73 -1.00 7.05
C ARG A 132 -4.53 -0.25 6.50
N TYR A 133 -3.87 0.46 7.40
CA TYR A 133 -2.53 1.01 7.24
C TYR A 133 -1.58 0.17 8.07
N GLN A 134 -0.50 -0.28 7.45
CA GLN A 134 0.58 -1.03 8.06
C GLN A 134 1.89 -0.23 8.02
N ILE A 135 2.73 -0.45 9.02
CA ILE A 135 4.14 -0.09 8.97
C ILE A 135 4.93 -1.40 8.88
N ILE A 136 5.81 -1.48 7.89
CA ILE A 136 6.74 -2.58 7.74
C ILE A 136 8.10 -2.09 8.19
N LYS A 137 8.63 -2.72 9.23
CA LYS A 137 9.98 -2.47 9.76
C LYS A 137 10.91 -3.53 9.19
N GLY A 138 12.00 -3.11 8.56
CA GLY A 138 13.13 -3.97 8.24
C GLY A 138 14.37 -3.55 9.03
N TRP A 139 15.19 -4.51 9.46
CA TRP A 139 16.46 -4.24 10.15
C TRP A 139 17.47 -5.34 9.89
N LEU A 140 18.74 -5.06 10.22
CA LEU A 140 19.78 -6.08 10.27
C LEU A 140 19.94 -6.54 11.72
N ASP A 141 19.91 -7.84 11.95
CA ASP A 141 20.20 -8.39 13.28
C ASP A 141 21.72 -8.45 13.57
N ALA A 142 22.08 -8.93 14.76
CA ALA A 142 23.47 -9.04 15.19
C ALA A 142 24.34 -9.98 14.31
N LYS A 143 23.73 -10.82 13.47
CA LYS A 143 24.42 -11.69 12.51
C LYS A 143 24.51 -11.07 11.12
N GLY A 144 23.90 -9.91 10.91
CA GLY A 144 23.79 -9.25 9.62
C GLY A 144 22.69 -9.83 8.72
N GLU A 145 21.77 -10.64 9.28
CA GLU A 145 20.63 -11.17 8.51
C GLU A 145 19.51 -10.13 8.45
N VAL A 146 18.84 -10.05 7.30
CA VAL A 146 17.71 -9.14 7.09
C VAL A 146 16.48 -9.70 7.78
N GLN A 147 15.91 -8.92 8.67
CA GLN A 147 14.66 -9.23 9.37
C GLN A 147 13.56 -8.26 8.93
N GLU A 148 12.31 -8.72 8.89
CA GLU A 148 11.14 -7.91 8.61
C GLU A 148 10.02 -8.19 9.63
N LYS A 149 9.31 -7.15 10.06
CA LYS A 149 8.10 -7.25 10.85
C LYS A 149 7.03 -6.27 10.38
N ILE A 150 5.81 -6.78 10.32
CA ILE A 150 4.62 -6.01 9.88
C ILE A 150 3.82 -5.62 11.12
N TYR A 151 3.46 -4.35 11.21
CA TYR A 151 2.57 -3.81 12.23
C TYR A 151 1.31 -3.26 11.59
N ASP A 152 0.14 -3.75 11.99
CA ASP A 152 -1.13 -3.09 11.72
C ASP A 152 -1.26 -1.88 12.65
N VAL A 153 -1.30 -0.66 12.10
CA VAL A 153 -1.23 0.58 12.92
C VAL A 153 -2.53 1.39 12.91
N ALA A 154 -3.35 1.21 11.88
CA ALA A 154 -4.71 1.75 11.79
C ALA A 154 -5.55 0.80 10.92
N TRP A 155 -6.81 0.57 11.28
CA TRP A 155 -7.68 -0.29 10.48
C TRP A 155 -9.16 0.08 10.65
N SER A 156 -9.96 -0.32 9.68
CA SER A 156 -11.40 -0.07 9.65
C SER A 156 -12.19 -1.04 10.53
N GLY A 157 -13.31 -0.56 11.07
CA GLY A 157 -14.26 -1.34 11.86
C GLY A 157 -13.74 -1.71 13.25
N ALA A 158 -14.61 -2.28 14.08
CA ALA A 158 -14.29 -2.67 15.45
C ALA A 158 -13.59 -4.04 15.56
N ARG A 159 -12.68 -4.34 14.62
CA ARG A 159 -11.88 -5.58 14.63
C ARG A 159 -10.78 -5.48 15.67
N LYS A 160 -10.44 -6.62 16.26
CA LYS A 160 -9.33 -6.75 17.22
C LYS A 160 -8.40 -7.87 16.75
N PRO A 161 -7.07 -7.73 16.93
CA PRO A 161 -6.14 -8.83 16.73
C PRO A 161 -6.54 -10.07 17.54
N GLY A 162 -6.36 -11.25 16.96
CA GLY A 162 -6.56 -12.53 17.63
C GLY A 162 -5.46 -12.83 18.66
N ALA A 163 -5.55 -14.00 19.29
CA ALA A 163 -4.52 -14.47 20.23
C ALA A 163 -3.14 -14.66 19.58
N ASP A 164 -3.09 -14.81 18.25
CA ASP A 164 -1.88 -14.88 17.44
C ASP A 164 -1.32 -13.50 17.05
N GLY A 165 -1.96 -12.42 17.52
CA GLY A 165 -1.60 -11.04 17.19
C GLY A 165 -2.02 -10.60 15.79
N LYS A 166 -2.71 -11.43 15.01
CA LYS A 166 -3.12 -11.10 13.64
C LYS A 166 -4.49 -10.44 13.61
N LEU A 167 -4.60 -9.34 12.89
CA LEU A 167 -5.88 -8.68 12.65
C LEU A 167 -6.70 -9.46 11.59
N PRO A 168 -7.94 -9.88 11.92
CA PRO A 168 -8.83 -10.56 10.97
C PRO A 168 -9.04 -9.75 9.68
N VAL A 169 -9.31 -10.44 8.57
CA VAL A 169 -9.65 -9.79 7.30
C VAL A 169 -10.90 -8.93 7.44
N VAL A 170 -10.98 -7.84 6.67
CA VAL A 170 -12.10 -6.87 6.74
C VAL A 170 -13.42 -7.42 6.21
N GLY A 171 -13.36 -8.50 5.44
CA GLY A 171 -14.49 -9.08 4.71
C GLY A 171 -14.38 -8.80 3.21
N ASN A 172 -15.44 -9.14 2.48
CA ASN A 172 -15.53 -8.97 1.03
C ASN A 172 -16.97 -8.59 0.66
N THR A 173 -17.13 -7.53 -0.12
CA THR A 173 -18.44 -7.03 -0.61
C THR A 173 -18.57 -7.14 -2.12
N VAL A 174 -17.66 -7.85 -2.79
CA VAL A 174 -17.68 -8.07 -4.23
C VAL A 174 -18.82 -9.02 -4.60
N ASP A 175 -19.70 -8.55 -5.46
CA ASP A 175 -20.60 -9.37 -6.25
C ASP A 175 -19.89 -9.72 -7.56
N VAL A 176 -19.33 -10.94 -7.61
CA VAL A 176 -18.59 -11.46 -8.77
C VAL A 176 -19.48 -11.61 -9.99
N ALA A 177 -20.72 -12.04 -9.83
CA ALA A 177 -21.64 -12.26 -10.96
C ALA A 177 -21.98 -10.95 -11.67
N ASN A 178 -22.10 -9.86 -10.88
CA ASN A 178 -22.36 -8.54 -11.41
C ASN A 178 -21.11 -7.68 -11.60
N ALA A 179 -19.91 -8.18 -11.27
CA ALA A 179 -18.66 -7.42 -11.29
C ALA A 179 -18.81 -6.04 -10.61
N THR A 180 -19.46 -6.04 -9.43
CA THR A 180 -19.69 -4.83 -8.63
C THR A 180 -19.27 -5.08 -7.19
N TRP A 181 -19.19 -4.03 -6.37
CA TRP A 181 -18.95 -4.14 -4.94
C TRP A 181 -19.62 -2.97 -4.21
N THR A 182 -19.76 -3.09 -2.90
CA THR A 182 -20.26 -2.00 -2.07
C THR A 182 -19.19 -1.51 -1.09
N ASN A 183 -19.13 -0.20 -0.88
CA ASN A 183 -18.26 0.44 0.11
C ASN A 183 -18.93 0.46 1.51
N THR A 184 -19.63 -0.62 1.88
CA THR A 184 -20.33 -0.76 3.18
C THR A 184 -19.39 -1.19 4.31
N ILE A 185 -18.19 -1.69 3.98
CA ILE A 185 -17.08 -1.98 4.90
C ILE A 185 -15.88 -1.08 4.58
N GLY A 186 -14.82 -1.16 5.39
CA GLY A 186 -13.65 -0.29 5.23
C GLY A 186 -13.85 1.11 5.82
N ALA A 187 -12.82 1.95 5.73
CA ALA A 187 -12.87 3.36 6.13
C ALA A 187 -12.47 4.28 4.96
N PRO A 188 -13.06 5.48 4.82
CA PRO A 188 -12.66 6.43 3.79
C PRO A 188 -11.26 7.02 4.02
N GLU A 189 -10.87 7.13 5.29
CA GLU A 189 -9.58 7.64 5.73
C GLU A 189 -9.03 6.81 6.90
N LEU A 190 -7.71 6.74 7.00
CA LEU A 190 -6.99 6.14 8.12
C LEU A 190 -5.87 7.09 8.55
N ILE A 191 -5.92 7.59 9.78
CA ILE A 191 -4.89 8.46 10.35
C ILE A 191 -4.54 7.95 11.75
N ALA A 192 -3.26 7.75 12.02
CA ALA A 192 -2.80 7.28 13.32
C ALA A 192 -1.38 7.77 13.62
N VAL A 193 -1.04 7.74 14.91
CA VAL A 193 0.35 7.77 15.35
C VAL A 193 0.70 6.41 15.92
N TRP A 194 1.84 5.87 15.50
CA TRP A 194 2.37 4.61 15.97
C TRP A 194 3.79 4.80 16.49
N LYS A 195 4.11 4.16 17.61
CA LYS A 195 5.45 4.14 18.20
C LYS A 195 6.03 2.75 18.04
N ASP A 196 7.29 2.65 17.63
CA ASP A 196 7.96 1.35 17.52
C ASP A 196 8.17 0.74 18.92
N PRO A 197 7.50 -0.39 19.26
CA PRO A 197 7.65 -1.02 20.56
C PRO A 197 8.95 -1.80 20.69
N ASP A 198 9.55 -2.20 19.56
CA ASP A 198 10.70 -3.09 19.49
C ASP A 198 11.94 -2.34 18.95
N PHE A 199 12.02 -1.03 19.22
CA PHE A 199 13.10 -0.18 18.74
C PHE A 199 14.41 -0.48 19.47
N ASP A 200 15.45 -0.76 18.69
CA ASP A 200 16.82 -0.85 19.16
C ASP A 200 17.63 0.31 18.52
N PRO A 201 18.10 1.29 19.31
CA PRO A 201 18.86 2.42 18.78
C PRO A 201 20.23 2.02 18.21
N ALA A 202 20.73 0.82 18.48
CA ALA A 202 21.98 0.32 17.91
C ALA A 202 21.80 -0.31 16.52
N GLN A 203 20.55 -0.57 16.10
CA GLN A 203 20.28 -1.27 14.84
C GLN A 203 19.97 -0.30 13.70
N ARG A 204 20.59 -0.55 12.55
CA ARG A 204 20.13 0.07 11.30
C ARG A 204 18.76 -0.52 10.95
N ALA A 205 17.79 0.36 10.71
CA ALA A 205 16.44 -0.03 10.39
C ALA A 205 15.87 0.85 9.28
N PHE A 206 14.81 0.38 8.63
CA PHE A 206 13.98 1.18 7.76
C PHE A 206 12.52 0.84 7.99
N TYR A 207 11.65 1.80 7.68
CA TYR A 207 10.22 1.71 7.86
C TYR A 207 9.55 2.15 6.58
N TYR A 208 8.59 1.41 6.07
CA TYR A 208 7.73 1.90 4.99
C TYR A 208 6.25 1.65 5.31
N GLY A 209 5.40 2.54 4.82
CA GLY A 209 3.96 2.40 4.95
C GLY A 209 3.39 1.49 3.87
N ARG A 210 2.46 0.61 4.26
CA ARG A 210 1.62 -0.15 3.32
C ARG A 210 0.15 0.08 3.62
N VAL A 211 -0.58 0.59 2.64
CA VAL A 211 -2.05 0.77 2.75
C VAL A 211 -2.71 -0.34 1.96
N ILE A 212 -3.80 -0.91 2.49
CA ILE A 212 -4.57 -1.98 1.87
C ILE A 212 -6.03 -1.52 1.80
N GLU A 213 -6.66 -1.64 0.63
CA GLU A 213 -8.11 -1.42 0.47
C GLU A 213 -8.93 -2.70 0.65
N ILE A 214 -10.25 -2.57 0.73
CA ILE A 214 -11.15 -3.73 0.71
C ILE A 214 -11.11 -4.40 -0.68
N PRO A 215 -11.48 -5.68 -0.81
CA PRO A 215 -11.48 -6.35 -2.11
C PRO A 215 -12.39 -5.67 -3.14
N THR A 216 -11.93 -5.65 -4.40
CA THR A 216 -12.68 -5.14 -5.56
C THR A 216 -12.75 -6.21 -6.66
N PRO A 217 -13.70 -6.11 -7.61
CA PRO A 217 -13.71 -7.00 -8.77
C PRO A 217 -12.44 -6.82 -9.59
N ARG A 218 -11.86 -7.94 -10.02
CA ARG A 218 -10.70 -7.95 -10.94
C ARG A 218 -11.18 -7.86 -12.39
N TRP A 219 -10.33 -7.45 -13.33
CA TRP A 219 -10.69 -7.40 -14.77
C TRP A 219 -11.33 -8.70 -15.30
N THR A 220 -10.94 -9.85 -14.76
CA THR A 220 -11.50 -11.18 -15.08
C THR A 220 -12.98 -11.31 -14.71
N ALA A 221 -13.44 -10.68 -13.61
CA ALA A 221 -14.87 -10.60 -13.28
C ALA A 221 -15.65 -9.72 -14.27
N TYR A 222 -15.07 -8.57 -14.67
CA TYR A 222 -15.70 -7.72 -15.68
C TYR A 222 -15.81 -8.42 -17.02
N ASP A 223 -14.78 -9.13 -17.47
CA ASP A 223 -14.79 -9.92 -18.70
C ASP A 223 -15.79 -11.08 -18.65
N ALA A 224 -15.83 -11.83 -17.55
CA ALA A 224 -16.76 -12.94 -17.38
C ALA A 224 -18.21 -12.47 -17.53
N LYS A 225 -18.53 -11.32 -16.90
CA LYS A 225 -19.84 -10.67 -17.04
C LYS A 225 -20.10 -10.17 -18.46
N TYR A 226 -19.15 -9.43 -19.04
CA TYR A 226 -19.31 -8.78 -20.34
C TYR A 226 -19.49 -9.80 -21.49
N PHE A 227 -18.68 -10.87 -21.49
CA PHE A 227 -18.72 -11.90 -22.52
C PHE A 227 -19.66 -13.07 -22.21
N GLY A 228 -20.26 -13.12 -21.00
CA GLY A 228 -21.12 -14.23 -20.59
C GLY A 228 -20.39 -15.57 -20.48
N ILE A 229 -19.11 -15.55 -20.11
CA ILE A 229 -18.27 -16.75 -20.01
C ILE A 229 -18.09 -17.19 -18.56
N LYS A 230 -17.80 -18.48 -18.39
CA LYS A 230 -17.33 -19.03 -17.11
C LYS A 230 -15.82 -19.22 -17.18
N LEU A 231 -15.10 -18.64 -16.23
CA LEU A 231 -13.67 -18.82 -16.11
C LEU A 231 -13.35 -20.03 -15.21
N PRO A 232 -12.21 -20.71 -15.43
CA PRO A 232 -11.75 -21.78 -14.56
C PRO A 232 -11.63 -21.35 -13.09
N PRO A 233 -11.78 -22.27 -12.13
CA PRO A 233 -11.80 -21.95 -10.69
C PRO A 233 -10.48 -21.35 -10.17
N GLU A 234 -9.35 -21.61 -10.83
CA GLU A 234 -8.05 -21.03 -10.52
C GLU A 234 -7.93 -19.55 -10.87
N VAL A 235 -8.82 -19.01 -11.72
CA VAL A 235 -8.76 -17.62 -12.16
C VAL A 235 -9.29 -16.70 -11.06
N PRO A 236 -8.45 -15.79 -10.51
CA PRO A 236 -8.90 -14.87 -9.48
C PRO A 236 -9.96 -13.91 -10.04
N MET A 237 -11.08 -13.77 -9.34
CA MET A 237 -12.19 -12.88 -9.74
C MET A 237 -12.20 -11.56 -8.96
N THR A 238 -11.39 -11.49 -7.91
CA THR A 238 -11.24 -10.32 -7.05
C THR A 238 -9.78 -9.95 -6.91
N THR A 239 -9.51 -8.67 -6.65
CA THR A 239 -8.18 -8.16 -6.32
C THR A 239 -8.25 -7.37 -5.02
N THR A 240 -7.10 -7.10 -4.43
CA THR A 240 -6.96 -6.21 -3.28
C THR A 240 -5.78 -5.31 -3.54
N GLU A 241 -6.08 -4.05 -3.81
CA GLU A 241 -5.07 -3.08 -4.16
C GLU A 241 -4.36 -2.53 -2.93
N ARG A 242 -3.16 -2.01 -3.16
CA ARG A 242 -2.26 -1.57 -2.10
C ARG A 242 -1.54 -0.28 -2.50
N ALA A 243 -1.03 0.43 -1.50
CA ALA A 243 0.00 1.45 -1.68
C ALA A 243 1.23 1.13 -0.84
N TYR A 244 2.40 1.57 -1.30
CA TYR A 244 3.69 1.39 -0.66
C TYR A 244 4.45 2.72 -0.70
N THR A 245 4.86 3.24 0.46
CA THR A 245 5.65 4.47 0.52
C THR A 245 7.14 4.19 0.29
N SER A 246 7.90 5.20 -0.12
CA SER A 246 9.35 5.18 0.08
C SER A 246 9.67 4.97 1.57
N PRO A 247 10.78 4.28 1.90
CA PRO A 247 11.15 4.03 3.28
C PRO A 247 11.63 5.31 3.97
N ILE A 248 11.37 5.39 5.28
CA ILE A 248 12.11 6.25 6.21
C ILE A 248 13.19 5.38 6.82
N TRP A 249 14.43 5.82 6.69
CA TRP A 249 15.60 5.10 7.21
C TRP A 249 15.91 5.55 8.63
N TYR A 250 16.59 4.69 9.40
CA TYR A 250 17.19 5.02 10.68
C TYR A 250 18.64 4.56 10.67
N THR A 251 19.54 5.51 10.95
CA THR A 251 20.97 5.24 11.09
C THR A 251 21.38 5.56 12.54
N PRO A 252 21.90 4.57 13.29
CA PRO A 252 22.47 4.80 14.61
C PRO A 252 23.56 5.89 14.59
N ALA A 253 23.67 6.64 15.69
CA ALA A 253 24.78 7.57 15.85
C ALA A 253 26.13 6.81 15.86
N PRO A 254 27.23 7.43 15.37
CA PRO A 254 28.56 6.82 15.39
C PRO A 254 29.06 6.43 16.78
#